data_AF-A0A9D7FKE4-F1
#
_entry.id   AF-A0A9D7FKE4-F1
#
_cell.length_a   1.000
_cell.length_b   1.000
_cell.length_c   1.000
_cell.angle_alpha   90.00
_cell.angle_beta   90.00
_cell.angle_gamma   90.00
#
_symmetry.space_group_name_H-M   'P 1'
#
loop_
_entity.id
_entity.type
_entity.pdbx_description
1 polymer ?
#
loop_
_entity_poly.entity_id
_entity_poly.type
_entity_poly.pdbx_seq_one_letter_code
_entity_poly.pdbx_strand_id
1 'polypeptide(L)' 'MPAWAYRAMDRSGKEIRGQIEASTEELVIDRLRGMGYFPTEVKRAKADLGKVALEKCRASSSS' A
#
# COMPACT_ATOMS: atom_id res chain seq x y z
N MET A 1 -9.55 2.86 -12.77
CA MET A 1 -8.53 1.91 -13.28
C MET A 1 -8.60 0.64 -12.41
N PRO A 2 -8.07 -0.54 -12.82
CA PRO A 2 -8.02 -1.66 -11.89
C PRO A 2 -7.06 -1.33 -10.73
N ALA A 3 -7.49 -1.62 -9.51
CA ALA A 3 -6.64 -1.49 -8.34
C ALA A 3 -5.73 -2.72 -8.21
N TRP A 4 -4.51 -2.49 -7.78
CA TRP A 4 -3.52 -3.53 -7.51
C TRP A 4 -3.08 -3.43 -6.06
N ALA A 5 -3.17 -4.55 -5.35
CA ALA A 5 -2.67 -4.66 -3.99
C ALA A 5 -1.17 -4.94 -4.04
N TYR A 6 -0.41 -4.18 -3.27
CA TYR A 6 1.04 -4.35 -3.17
C TYR A 6 1.48 -4.61 -1.75
N ARG A 7 2.59 -5.33 -1.61
CA ARG A 7 3.33 -5.53 -0.37
C ARG A 7 4.77 -5.08 -0.58
N ALA A 8 5.23 -4.18 0.27
CA ALA A 8 6.59 -3.72 0.28
C ALA A 8 7.14 -3.66 1.70
N MET A 9 8.45 -3.56 1.84
CA MET A 9 9.12 -3.35 3.12
C MET A 9 9.90 -2.04 3.12
N ASP A 10 9.87 -1.35 4.26
CA ASP A 10 10.71 -0.20 4.55
C ASP A 10 12.08 -0.64 5.11
N ARG A 11 13.06 0.28 5.15
CA ARG A 11 14.38 0.02 5.76
C ARG A 11 14.32 -0.49 7.20
N SER A 12 13.30 -0.10 7.96
CA SER A 12 13.13 -0.58 9.33
C SER A 12 12.62 -2.03 9.42
N GLY A 13 12.38 -2.72 8.29
CA GLY A 13 11.77 -4.05 8.24
C GLY A 13 10.25 -4.04 8.45
N LYS A 14 9.63 -2.85 8.40
CA LYS A 14 8.18 -2.73 8.54
C LYS A 14 7.51 -3.05 7.22
N GLU A 15 6.58 -4.00 7.25
CA GLU A 15 5.73 -4.31 6.10
C GLU A 15 4.72 -3.18 5.85
N ILE A 16 4.71 -2.70 4.61
CA ILE A 16 3.79 -1.70 4.08
C ILE A 16 2.88 -2.40 3.07
N ARG A 17 1.58 -2.28 3.26
CA ARG A 17 0.58 -2.86 2.38
C ARG A 17 -0.43 -1.79 2.01
N GLY A 18 -0.79 -1.74 0.74
CA GLY A 18 -1.71 -0.74 0.22
C GLY A 18 -2.28 -1.17 -1.12
N GLN A 19 -3.09 -0.28 -1.69
CA GLN A 19 -3.63 -0.43 -3.04
C GLN A 19 -3.16 0.74 -3.88
N ILE A 20 -2.81 0.47 -5.12
CA ILE A 20 -2.42 1.48 -6.10
C ILE A 20 -3.19 1.26 -7.39
N GLU A 21 -3.62 2.34 -8.01
CA GLU A 21 -4.25 2.29 -9.33
C GLU A 21 -3.17 2.29 -10.42
N ALA A 22 -3.14 1.22 -11.21
CA ALA A 22 -2.16 1.03 -12.26
C ALA A 22 -2.75 0.21 -13.40
N SER A 23 -2.27 0.45 -14.62
CA SER A 23 -2.69 -0.33 -15.79
C SER A 23 -2.13 -1.76 -15.75
N THR A 24 -0.94 -1.95 -15.18
CA THR A 24 -0.21 -3.22 -15.13
C THR A 24 0.58 -3.37 -13.82
N GLU A 25 0.99 -4.61 -13.51
CA GLU A 25 1.83 -4.94 -12.36
C GLU A 25 3.18 -4.19 -12.38
N GLU A 26 3.83 -4.10 -13.54
CA GLU A 26 5.13 -3.43 -13.69
C GLU A 26 5.08 -1.97 -13.24
N LEU A 27 4.00 -1.26 -13.57
CA LEU A 27 3.80 0.13 -13.13
C LEU A 27 3.73 0.25 -11.60
N VAL A 28 3.19 -0.75 -10.91
CA VAL A 28 3.15 -0.80 -9.45
C VAL A 28 4.57 -0.94 -8.88
N ILE A 29 5.35 -1.85 -9.46
CA ILE A 29 6.73 -2.12 -9.03
C ILE A 29 7.58 -0.87 -9.24
N ASP A 30 7.48 -0.21 -10.39
CA ASP A 30 8.21 1.00 -10.73
C ASP A 30 7.93 2.14 -9.74
N ARG A 31 6.64 2.38 -9.43
CA ARG A 31 6.20 3.35 -8.40
C ARG A 31 6.83 3.06 -7.04
N LEU A 32 6.78 1.81 -6.59
CA LEU A 32 7.30 1.40 -5.27
C LEU A 32 8.82 1.58 -5.18
N ARG A 33 9.54 1.18 -6.24
CA ARG A 33 10.99 1.37 -6.34
C ARG A 33 11.38 2.84 -6.33
N GLY A 34 10.63 3.69 -7.04
CA GLY A 34 10.83 5.14 -7.07
C GLY A 34 10.68 5.80 -5.69
N MET A 35 9.85 5.23 -4.81
CA MET A 35 9.71 5.68 -3.41
C MET A 35 10.81 5.14 -2.48
N GLY A 36 11.68 4.25 -2.95
CA GLY A 36 12.68 3.57 -2.13
C GLY A 36 12.12 2.42 -1.29
N TYR A 37 10.93 1.93 -1.62
CA TYR A 37 10.36 0.73 -1.01
C TYR A 37 10.79 -0.54 -1.74
N PHE A 38 10.82 -1.65 -1.02
CA PHE A 38 11.17 -2.95 -1.57
C PHE A 38 9.91 -3.76 -1.85
N PRO A 39 9.37 -3.77 -3.09
CA PRO A 39 8.22 -4.60 -3.43
C PRO A 39 8.58 -6.08 -3.31
N THR A 40 7.84 -6.80 -2.48
CA THR A 40 8.01 -8.24 -2.30
C THR A 40 6.95 -9.04 -3.02
N GLU A 41 5.74 -8.47 -3.17
CA GLU A 41 4.62 -9.15 -3.80
C GLU A 41 3.60 -8.14 -4.35
N VAL A 42 3.13 -8.36 -5.59
CA VAL A 42 2.09 -7.56 -6.23
C VAL A 42 0.98 -8.48 -6.73
N LYS A 43 -0.28 -8.08 -6.49
CA LYS A 43 -1.46 -8.91 -6.76
C LYS A 43 -2.60 -8.04 -7.25
N ARG A 44 -3.50 -8.59 -8.07
CA ARG A 44 -4.75 -7.90 -8.39
C ARG A 44 -5.56 -7.69 -7.13
N ALA A 45 -5.92 -6.43 -6.83
CA ALA A 45 -6.85 -6.19 -5.76
C ALA A 45 -8.22 -6.71 -6.22
N LYS A 46 -8.78 -7.65 -5.48
CA LYS A 46 -10.21 -7.91 -5.60
C LYS A 46 -10.91 -6.67 -5.10
N ALA A 47 -11.93 -6.23 -5.84
CA ALA A 47 -12.81 -5.15 -5.42
C ALA A 47 -13.68 -5.63 -4.25
N ASP A 48 -13.07 -6.01 -3.13
CA ASP A 48 -13.75 -6.20 -1.87
C ASP A 48 -14.03 -4.79 -1.34
N LEU A 49 -15.19 -4.26 -1.72
CA LEU A 49 -15.88 -3.16 -1.05
C LEU A 49 -16.08 -3.52 0.42
N GLY A 50 -15.05 -3.36 1.25
CA GLY A 50 -15.10 -3.91 2.59
C GLY A 50 -13.97 -3.47 3.49
N LYS A 51 -14.11 -2.27 4.05
CA LYS A 51 -13.55 -1.84 5.36
C LYS A 51 -12.03 -2.05 5.52
N VAL A 52 -11.25 -0.99 5.25
CA VAL A 52 -10.09 -0.71 6.11
C VAL A 52 -10.36 0.58 6.86
N ALA A 53 -10.67 0.38 8.14
CA ALA A 53 -10.84 1.42 9.14
C ALA A 53 -9.62 2.35 9.10
N LEU A 54 -9.88 3.63 8.85
CA LEU A 54 -9.00 4.71 9.26
C LEU A 54 -9.08 4.83 10.79
N GLU A 55 -8.57 3.82 11.51
CA GLU A 55 -8.34 3.91 12.94
C GLU A 55 -6.90 4.37 13.17
N LYS A 56 -6.66 5.67 13.00
CA LYS A 56 -5.78 6.44 13.88
C LYS A 56 -5.89 7.95 13.65
N CYS A 57 -7.06 8.52 13.91
CA CYS A 57 -7.09 9.91 14.35
C CYS A 57 -6.70 9.94 15.84
N ARG A 58 -5.38 9.94 16.06
CA ARG A 58 -4.69 10.83 17.00
C ARG A 58 -5.27 10.87 18.42
N ALA A 59 -4.69 10.04 19.29
CA ALA A 59 -4.49 10.43 20.68
C ALA A 59 -3.67 11.74 20.74
N SER A 60 -4.00 12.56 21.75
CA SER A 60 -3.37 13.81 22.20
C SER A 60 -3.86 15.14 21.59
N SER A 61 -4.89 15.69 22.24
CA SER A 61 -4.92 17.06 22.80
C SER A 61 -5.96 17.04 23.91
N SER A 62 -5.84 17.67 25.06
CA SER A 62 -4.78 18.28 25.87
C SER A 62 -5.50 18.62 27.19
N SER A 63 -4.75 18.88 28.26
CA SER A 63 -5.19 19.22 29.63
C SER A 63 -6.50 20.02 29.80
#